data_AF-A0AAJ5BFS4-F1
#
_entry.id   AF-A0AAJ5BFS4-F1
#
_cell.length_a   1.000
_cell.length_b   1.000
_cell.length_c   1.000
_cell.angle_alpha   90.00
_cell.angle_beta   90.00
_cell.angle_gamma   90.00
#
_symmetry.space_group_name_H-M   'P 1'
#
loop_
_entity.id
_entity.type
_entity.pdbx_description
1 polymer ?
#
loop_
_entity_poly.entity_id
_entity_poly.type
_entity_poly.pdbx_seq_one_letter_code
_entity_poly.pdbx_strand_id
1 'polypeptide(L)'
;MDQTIKTLQLLKQLRSRAVSELTGQLSQQKQLCQRYQNNIDALTSLNDDTQVKPGDSPILMNNQSHYKNHLRYLINWQQQEFAMADNQAKVLQENLVKEACREKTVELVLDEQKSDIALEEDRKQQKVTDALSAQCWLRGR
;
A
#
# COMPACT_ATOMS: atom_id res chain seq x y z
N MET A 1 -27.27 -16.97 -10.81
CA MET A 1 -27.12 -15.85 -9.86
C MET A 1 -26.19 -16.21 -8.70
N ASP A 2 -26.34 -17.36 -8.04
CA ASP A 2 -25.42 -17.75 -6.96
C ASP A 2 -23.94 -17.86 -7.41
N GLN A 3 -23.69 -18.31 -8.65
CA GLN A 3 -22.34 -18.37 -9.22
C GLN A 3 -21.69 -16.99 -9.46
N THR A 4 -22.46 -15.95 -9.79
CA THR A 4 -21.91 -14.60 -10.03
C THR A 4 -21.50 -13.94 -8.72
N ILE A 5 -22.30 -14.08 -7.66
CA ILE A 5 -21.92 -13.65 -6.30
C ILE A 5 -20.65 -14.37 -5.83
N LYS A 6 -20.59 -15.70 -5.98
CA LYS A 6 -19.41 -16.48 -5.57
C LYS A 6 -18.15 -16.02 -6.31
N THR A 7 -18.26 -15.75 -7.60
CA THR A 7 -17.15 -15.23 -8.41
C THR A 7 -16.72 -13.84 -7.93
N LEU A 8 -17.67 -12.93 -7.66
CA LEU A 8 -17.37 -11.58 -7.15
C LEU A 8 -16.75 -11.62 -5.75
N GLN A 9 -17.20 -12.53 -4.88
CA GLN A 9 -16.59 -12.74 -3.56
C GLN A 9 -15.14 -13.24 -3.68
N LEU A 10 -14.89 -14.21 -4.55
CA LEU A 10 -13.53 -14.68 -4.81
C LEU A 10 -12.65 -13.55 -5.36
N LEU A 11 -13.18 -12.77 -6.30
CA LEU A 11 -12.46 -11.62 -6.86
C LEU A 11 -12.15 -10.58 -5.77
N LYS A 12 -13.09 -10.27 -4.87
CA LYS A 12 -12.87 -9.38 -3.72
C LYS A 12 -11.72 -9.91 -2.85
N GLN A 13 -11.72 -11.20 -2.52
CA GLN A 13 -10.65 -11.81 -1.72
C GLN A 13 -9.28 -11.71 -2.40
N LEU A 14 -9.21 -11.96 -3.72
CA LEU A 14 -7.96 -11.83 -4.48
C LEU A 14 -7.44 -10.39 -4.48
N ARG A 15 -8.32 -9.40 -4.68
CA ARG A 15 -7.95 -7.99 -4.66
C ARG A 15 -7.50 -7.52 -3.27
N SER A 16 -8.19 -7.95 -2.22
CA SER A 16 -7.82 -7.63 -0.85
C SER A 16 -6.43 -8.15 -0.49
N ARG A 17 -6.10 -9.38 -0.93
CA ARG A 17 -4.73 -9.93 -0.79
C ARG A 17 -3.70 -9.08 -1.55
N ALA A 18 -3.98 -8.70 -2.79
CA ALA A 18 -3.08 -7.86 -3.57
C ALA A 18 -2.81 -6.48 -2.91
N VAL A 19 -3.85 -5.86 -2.33
CA VAL A 19 -3.72 -4.61 -1.56
C VAL A 19 -2.87 -4.82 -0.30
N SER A 20 -3.09 -5.91 0.43
CA SER A 20 -2.28 -6.26 1.60
C SER A 20 -0.80 -6.49 1.23
N GLU A 21 -0.53 -7.20 0.14
CA GLU A 21 0.82 -7.46 -0.35
C GLU A 21 1.53 -6.16 -0.74
N LEU A 22 0.89 -5.31 -1.55
CA LEU A 22 1.43 -4.00 -1.95
C LEU A 22 1.67 -3.09 -0.75
N THR A 23 0.78 -3.12 0.25
CA THR A 23 0.96 -2.37 1.50
C THR A 23 2.20 -2.84 2.25
N GLY A 24 2.41 -4.16 2.35
CA GLY A 24 3.60 -4.75 2.96
C GLY A 24 4.88 -4.35 2.23
N GLN A 25 4.89 -4.44 0.90
CA GLN A 25 6.02 -4.04 0.06
C GLN A 25 6.33 -2.54 0.21
N LEU A 26 5.32 -1.68 0.19
CA LEU A 26 5.50 -0.23 0.38
C LEU A 26 6.07 0.08 1.77
N SER A 27 5.61 -0.62 2.81
CA SER A 27 6.15 -0.47 4.16
C SER A 27 7.64 -0.83 4.23
N GLN A 28 8.03 -1.97 3.64
CA GLN A 28 9.43 -2.40 3.58
C GLN A 28 10.28 -1.38 2.82
N GLN A 29 9.78 -0.87 1.70
CA GLN A 29 10.48 0.13 0.89
C GLN A 29 10.68 1.45 1.65
N LYS A 30 9.65 1.91 2.38
CA LYS A 30 9.76 3.11 3.23
C LYS A 30 10.77 2.93 4.35
N GLN A 31 10.82 1.75 4.97
CA GLN A 31 11.85 1.44 5.97
C GLN A 31 13.26 1.49 5.36
N LEU A 32 13.45 0.98 4.14
CA LEU A 32 14.72 1.08 3.42
C LEU A 32 15.11 2.55 3.16
N CYS A 33 14.17 3.37 2.69
CA CYS A 33 14.38 4.81 2.50
C CYS A 33 14.82 5.49 3.80
N GLN A 34 14.16 5.19 4.92
CA GLN A 34 14.52 5.73 6.23
C GLN A 34 15.94 5.32 6.66
N ARG A 35 16.34 4.06 6.39
CA ARG A 35 17.69 3.58 6.68
C ARG A 35 18.75 4.35 5.88
N TYR A 36 18.49 4.61 4.60
CA TYR A 36 19.40 5.42 3.78
C TYR A 36 19.51 6.85 4.30
N GLN A 37 18.38 7.48 4.67
CA GLN A 37 18.41 8.82 5.26
C GLN A 37 19.25 8.85 6.54
N ASN A 38 19.01 7.91 7.46
CA ASN A 38 19.79 7.82 8.71
C ASN A 38 21.29 7.62 8.45
N ASN A 39 21.66 6.81 7.45
CA ASN A 39 23.05 6.60 7.06
C ASN A 39 23.68 7.87 6.47
N ILE A 40 22.94 8.58 5.61
CA ILE A 40 23.40 9.85 5.03
C ILE A 40 23.65 10.87 6.14
N ASP A 41 22.72 11.00 7.09
CA ASP A 41 22.84 11.94 8.22
C ASP A 41 24.06 11.60 9.09
N ALA A 42 24.26 10.31 9.40
CA ALA A 42 25.41 9.84 10.18
C ALA A 42 26.75 10.07 9.45
N LEU A 43 26.84 9.75 8.16
CA LEU A 43 28.05 9.96 7.36
C LEU A 43 28.36 11.45 7.18
N THR A 44 27.33 12.27 7.02
CA THR A 44 27.46 13.73 6.91
C THR A 44 28.00 14.31 8.22
N SER A 45 27.42 13.92 9.35
CA SER A 45 27.91 14.33 10.68
C SER A 45 29.38 13.94 10.89
N LEU A 46 29.74 12.71 10.54
CA LEU A 46 31.12 12.21 10.65
C LEU A 46 32.11 12.99 9.75
N ASN A 47 31.67 13.37 8.56
CA ASN A 47 32.44 14.17 7.61
C ASN A 47 32.64 15.62 8.09
N ASP A 48 31.66 16.17 8.82
CA ASP A 48 31.74 17.52 9.39
C ASP A 48 32.63 17.57 10.64
N ASP A 49 32.61 16.49 11.44
CA ASP A 49 33.49 16.30 12.60
C ASP A 49 34.96 16.08 12.20
N THR A 50 35.23 15.69 10.95
CA THR A 50 36.61 15.54 10.46
C THR A 50 37.21 16.89 10.06
N GLN A 51 37.83 17.55 11.05
CA GLN A 51 38.56 18.80 10.86
C GLN A 51 40.05 18.65 11.15
N VAL A 52 40.86 19.21 10.25
CA VAL A 52 42.31 19.36 10.43
C VAL A 52 42.56 20.40 11.51
N LYS A 53 43.34 20.03 12.53
CA LYS A 53 43.67 20.95 13.62
C LYS A 53 45.00 21.66 13.35
N PRO A 54 45.16 22.92 13.81
CA PRO A 54 46.45 23.59 13.78
C PRO A 54 47.48 22.77 14.57
N GLY A 55 48.57 22.37 13.92
CA GLY A 55 49.63 21.54 14.53
C GLY A 55 49.61 20.06 14.12
N ASP A 56 48.66 19.62 13.30
CA ASP A 56 48.68 18.26 12.74
C ASP A 56 49.89 18.03 11.82
N SER A 57 50.49 16.84 11.91
CA SER A 57 51.57 16.42 11.01
C SER A 57 51.09 16.35 9.56
N PRO A 58 51.92 16.66 8.54
CA PRO A 58 51.55 16.53 7.13
C PRO A 58 50.99 15.16 6.74
N ILE A 59 51.45 14.08 7.39
CA ILE A 59 50.93 12.72 7.19
C ILE A 59 49.48 12.60 7.69
N LEU A 60 49.18 13.18 8.87
CA LEU A 60 47.83 13.19 9.43
C LEU A 60 46.88 14.02 8.56
N MET A 61 47.34 15.17 8.06
CA MET A 61 46.56 16.00 7.12
C MET A 61 46.22 15.23 5.84
N ASN A 62 47.18 14.50 5.28
CA ASN A 62 46.94 13.69 4.08
C ASN A 62 45.92 12.57 4.35
N ASN A 63 46.06 11.86 5.46
CA ASN A 63 45.13 10.80 5.85
C ASN A 63 43.70 11.33 6.07
N GLN A 64 43.55 12.47 6.75
CA GLN A 64 42.26 13.11 6.95
C GLN A 64 41.61 13.54 5.62
N SER A 65 42.40 14.09 4.68
CA SER A 65 41.92 14.45 3.34
C SER A 65 41.40 13.23 2.57
N HIS A 66 42.17 12.14 2.54
CA HIS A 66 41.74 10.90 1.89
C HIS A 66 40.47 10.32 2.52
N TYR A 67 40.41 10.28 3.85
CA TYR A 67 39.24 9.80 4.57
C TYR A 67 38.00 10.66 4.28
N LYS A 68 38.13 11.98 4.30
CA LYS A 68 37.04 12.91 3.96
C LYS A 68 36.53 12.71 2.54
N ASN A 69 37.44 12.55 1.58
CA ASN A 69 37.07 12.27 0.19
C ASN A 69 36.32 10.94 0.06
N HIS A 70 36.73 9.92 0.81
CA HIS A 70 36.03 8.64 0.84
C HIS A 70 34.62 8.76 1.45
N LEU A 71 34.46 9.49 2.56
CA LEU A 71 33.15 9.77 3.15
C LEU A 71 32.22 10.49 2.17
N ARG A 72 32.72 11.51 1.46
CA ARG A 72 31.94 12.23 0.43
C ARG A 72 31.50 11.30 -0.70
N TYR A 73 32.36 10.39 -1.14
CA TYR A 73 31.98 9.37 -2.12
C TYR A 73 30.86 8.48 -1.60
N LEU A 74 30.97 7.98 -0.37
CA LEU A 74 29.94 7.13 0.24
C LEU A 74 28.61 7.87 0.42
N ILE A 75 28.63 9.14 0.83
CA ILE A 75 27.43 9.98 0.95
C ILE A 75 26.74 10.11 -0.41
N ASN A 76 27.50 10.46 -1.45
CA ASN A 76 26.95 10.59 -2.81
C ASN A 76 26.33 9.27 -3.29
N TRP A 77 26.97 8.14 -3.01
CA TRP A 77 26.43 6.82 -3.33
C TRP A 77 25.13 6.53 -2.57
N GLN A 78 25.09 6.76 -1.26
CA GLN A 78 23.88 6.57 -0.44
C GLN A 78 22.72 7.47 -0.92
N GLN A 79 23.00 8.69 -1.37
CA GLN A 79 22.00 9.59 -1.94
C GLN A 79 21.40 9.05 -3.25
N GLN A 80 22.22 8.41 -4.10
CA GLN A 80 21.74 7.76 -5.32
C GLN A 80 20.88 6.55 -5.00
N GLU A 81 21.31 5.70 -4.07
CA GLU A 81 20.54 4.55 -3.59
C GLU A 81 19.20 4.98 -2.98
N PHE A 82 19.21 6.04 -2.17
CA PHE A 82 17.99 6.65 -1.64
C PHE A 82 17.05 7.10 -2.75
N ALA A 83 17.55 7.81 -3.77
CA ALA A 83 16.73 8.31 -4.87
C ALA A 83 16.09 7.18 -5.68
N MET A 84 16.80 6.06 -5.87
CA MET A 84 16.26 4.86 -6.51
C MET A 84 15.18 4.21 -5.63
N ALA A 85 15.45 4.08 -4.33
CA ALA A 85 14.51 3.48 -3.39
C ALA A 85 13.23 4.31 -3.22
N ASP A 86 13.34 5.64 -3.20
CA ASP A 86 12.22 6.57 -3.14
C ASP A 86 11.35 6.50 -4.41
N ASN A 87 11.98 6.39 -5.59
CA ASN A 87 11.25 6.14 -6.84
C ASN A 87 10.45 4.84 -6.79
N GLN A 88 11.05 3.76 -6.31
CA GLN A 88 10.36 2.48 -6.14
C GLN A 88 9.19 2.61 -5.15
N ALA A 89 9.35 3.36 -4.06
CA ALA A 89 8.27 3.60 -3.10
C ALA A 89 7.09 4.35 -3.75
N LYS A 90 7.37 5.35 -4.60
CA LYS A 90 6.32 6.07 -5.36
C LYS A 90 5.56 5.15 -6.31
N VAL A 91 6.27 4.31 -7.06
CA VAL A 91 5.65 3.31 -7.96
C VAL A 91 4.77 2.34 -7.16
N LEU A 92 5.25 1.83 -6.03
CA LEU A 92 4.48 0.96 -5.14
C LEU A 92 3.23 1.68 -4.61
N GLN A 93 3.34 2.95 -4.23
CA GLN A 93 2.21 3.75 -3.76
C GLN A 93 1.16 3.96 -4.85
N GLU A 94 1.56 4.29 -6.08
CA GLU A 94 0.65 4.42 -7.22
C GLU A 94 -0.09 3.09 -7.51
N ASN A 95 0.64 1.97 -7.47
CA ASN A 95 0.06 0.65 -7.69
C ASN A 95 -0.91 0.28 -6.57
N LEU A 96 -0.57 0.60 -5.32
CA LEU A 96 -1.45 0.39 -4.18
C LEU A 96 -2.77 1.15 -4.34
N VAL A 97 -2.72 2.43 -4.75
CA VAL A 97 -3.94 3.22 -5.00
C VAL A 97 -4.77 2.59 -6.11
N LYS A 98 -4.14 2.18 -7.22
CA LYS A 98 -4.84 1.52 -8.33
C LYS A 98 -5.53 0.23 -7.89
N GLU A 99 -4.86 -0.62 -7.10
CA GLU A 99 -5.45 -1.86 -6.59
C GLU A 99 -6.52 -1.62 -5.53
N ALA A 100 -6.35 -0.63 -4.65
CA ALA A 100 -7.37 -0.26 -3.67
C ALA A 100 -8.66 0.25 -4.36
N CYS A 101 -8.53 1.05 -5.42
CA CYS A 101 -9.68 1.45 -6.24
C CYS A 101 -10.37 0.23 -6.87
N ARG A 102 -9.60 -0.72 -7.41
CA ARG A 102 -10.16 -1.96 -8.00
C ARG A 102 -10.88 -2.82 -6.96
N GLU A 103 -10.29 -2.98 -5.77
CA GLU A 103 -10.93 -3.67 -4.64
C GLU A 103 -12.26 -3.01 -4.29
N LYS A 104 -12.29 -1.68 -4.18
CA LYS A 104 -13.49 -0.93 -3.83
C LYS A 104 -14.58 -1.07 -4.89
N THR A 105 -14.23 -1.02 -6.18
CA THR A 105 -15.20 -1.24 -7.26
C THR A 105 -15.85 -2.62 -7.16
N VAL A 106 -15.06 -3.67 -6.90
CA VAL A 106 -15.60 -5.03 -6.76
C VAL A 106 -16.51 -5.15 -5.53
N GLU A 107 -16.16 -4.49 -4.43
CA GLU A 107 -17.01 -4.43 -3.24
C GLU A 107 -18.36 -3.78 -3.54
N LEU A 108 -18.38 -2.63 -4.21
CA LEU A 108 -19.62 -1.93 -4.56
C LEU A 108 -20.52 -2.77 -5.48
N VAL A 109 -19.95 -3.41 -6.50
CA VAL A 109 -20.70 -4.29 -7.41
C VAL A 109 -21.25 -5.51 -6.67
N LEU A 110 -20.48 -6.08 -5.73
CA LEU A 110 -20.95 -7.21 -4.93
C LEU A 110 -22.14 -6.81 -4.03
N ASP A 111 -22.10 -5.61 -3.44
CA ASP A 111 -23.16 -5.12 -2.58
C ASP A 111 -24.44 -4.80 -3.37
N GLU A 112 -24.31 -4.19 -4.56
CA GLU A 112 -25.44 -3.96 -5.49
C GLU A 112 -26.10 -5.28 -5.91
N GLN A 113 -25.32 -6.27 -6.29
CA GLN A 113 -25.85 -7.59 -6.67
C GLN A 113 -26.59 -8.28 -5.51
N LYS A 114 -26.10 -8.12 -4.28
CA LYS A 114 -26.79 -8.65 -3.09
C LYS A 114 -28.10 -7.92 -2.82
N SER A 115 -28.13 -6.58 -2.97
CA SER A 115 -29.35 -5.81 -2.77
C SER A 115 -30.42 -6.16 -3.81
N ASP A 116 -30.04 -6.37 -5.07
CA ASP A 116 -30.97 -6.75 -6.12
C ASP A 116 -31.63 -8.10 -5.85
N ILE A 117 -30.85 -9.07 -5.37
CA ILE A 117 -31.34 -10.40 -5.02
C ILE A 117 -32.29 -10.33 -3.82
N ALA A 118 -31.93 -9.58 -2.77
CA ALA A 118 -32.79 -9.40 -1.60
C ALA A 118 -34.13 -8.78 -2.00
N LEU A 119 -34.11 -7.77 -2.88
CA LEU A 119 -35.31 -7.09 -3.35
C LEU A 119 -36.21 -8.02 -4.18
N GLU A 120 -35.63 -8.88 -5.04
CA GLU A 120 -36.39 -9.88 -5.78
C GLU A 120 -36.97 -10.98 -4.88
N GLU A 121 -36.26 -11.37 -3.82
CA GLU A 121 -36.77 -12.30 -2.80
C GLU A 121 -37.94 -11.69 -2.02
N ASP A 122 -37.81 -10.44 -1.58
CA ASP A 122 -38.88 -9.71 -0.89
C ASP A 122 -40.13 -9.58 -1.77
N ARG A 123 -39.96 -9.23 -3.05
CA ARG A 123 -41.07 -9.17 -4.02
C ARG A 123 -41.79 -10.51 -4.16
N LYS A 124 -41.05 -11.62 -4.19
CA LYS A 124 -41.64 -12.97 -4.27
C LYS A 124 -42.39 -13.31 -2.99
N GLN A 125 -41.80 -13.02 -1.83
CA GLN A 125 -42.41 -13.28 -0.53
C GLN A 125 -43.69 -12.46 -0.32
N GLN A 126 -43.68 -11.20 -0.75
CA GLN A 126 -44.86 -10.34 -0.73
C GLN A 126 -45.98 -10.91 -1.60
N LYS A 127 -45.68 -11.31 -2.85
CA LYS A 127 -46.68 -11.93 -3.74
C LYS A 127 -47.32 -13.18 -3.14
N VAL A 128 -46.52 -14.03 -2.48
CA VAL A 128 -47.03 -15.24 -1.81
C VAL A 128 -47.94 -14.86 -0.62
N THR A 129 -47.52 -13.88 0.18
CA THR A 129 -48.26 -13.41 1.35
C THR A 129 -49.59 -12.75 0.95
N ASP A 130 -49.57 -11.92 -0.09
CA ASP A 130 -50.77 -11.28 -0.64
C ASP A 130 -51.74 -12.32 -1.20
N ALA A 131 -51.24 -13.31 -1.93
CA ALA A 131 -52.07 -14.40 -2.46
C ALA A 131 -52.73 -15.23 -1.35
N LEU A 132 -51.99 -15.54 -0.28
CA LEU A 132 -52.53 -16.25 0.89
C LEU A 132 -53.60 -15.41 1.59
N SER A 133 -53.32 -14.12 1.80
CA SER A 133 -54.25 -13.17 2.44
C SER A 133 -55.56 -13.06 1.66
N ALA A 134 -55.48 -12.96 0.33
CA ALA A 134 -56.65 -12.94 -0.54
C ALA A 134 -57.48 -14.24 -0.44
N GLN A 135 -56.83 -15.41 -0.37
CA GLN A 135 -57.53 -16.68 -0.18
C GLN A 135 -58.22 -16.78 1.18
N CYS A 136 -57.54 -16.37 2.26
CA CYS A 136 -58.13 -16.31 3.61
C CYS A 136 -59.36 -15.41 3.64
N TRP A 137 -59.29 -14.23 3.00
CA TRP A 137 -60.42 -13.31 2.88
C TRP A 137 -61.61 -13.93 2.12
N LEU A 138 -61.36 -14.61 0.99
CA LEU A 138 -62.40 -15.28 0.22
C LEU A 138 -63.08 -16.43 0.96
N ARG A 139 -62.37 -17.14 1.85
CA ARG A 139 -62.90 -18.25 2.64
C ARG A 139 -63.66 -17.83 3.90
N GLY A 140 -63.41 -16.61 4.39
CA GLY A 140 -64.08 -16.04 5.57
C GLY A 140 -65.38 -15.28 5.23
N ARG A 141 -65.84 -15.35 3.98
CA ARG A 141 -67.08 -14.76 3.49
C ARG A 141 -68.15 -15.82 3.34
#